data_AF-A0A6G7LR55-F1
#
_entry.id   AF-A0A6G7LR55-F1
#
_cell.length_a   1.000
_cell.length_b   1.000
_cell.length_c   1.000
_cell.angle_alpha   90.00
_cell.angle_beta   90.00
_cell.angle_gamma   90.00
#
_symmetry.space_group_name_H-M   'P 1'
#
loop_
_entity.id
_entity.type
_entity.pdbx_description
1 polymer ?
#
loop_
_entity_poly.entity_id
_entity_poly.type
_entity_poly.pdbx_seq_one_letter_code
_entity_poly.pdbx_strand_id
1 'polypeptide(L)'
;MMAKLIIPSDKSPQFLSMINALDKRHADACISVFIVKDNNQVTLIGGAPGEYAQIEIELEKGHGLKNDEFSIHIDFFMCMKEQKQEFHALSSQHIFQLNFKSGKYNNIEYCLLLKEDKKFDESIHLPMSRFDLDPTYKKHIEYRKANTQRAYHEINKRSIVGIISSANAMIPYDFLEYKKGSKEVRYQKNGEVTTKLLPDNINLPCSLALTEAAAKTLTSLYNSSGTGKVEFSLEGELLTFKTNQHIQSVNLIGLESFRKKALNNESLLFEFSSNMFDFKQLNRMILKETSVRAINTAMLLFTDNRLFACILPGLHIPAGSEHLFRKHLNTCSGII
;
A
#
# COMPACT_ATOMS: atom_id res chain seq x y z
N MET A 1 35.87 17.22 -1.29
CA MET A 1 35.09 18.00 -0.29
C MET A 1 33.96 17.09 0.17
N MET A 2 33.72 16.96 1.48
CA MET A 2 32.62 16.16 2.01
C MET A 2 31.36 17.02 2.11
N ALA A 3 30.30 16.63 1.42
CA ALA A 3 29.00 17.29 1.46
C ALA A 3 27.97 16.38 2.12
N LYS A 4 26.93 16.95 2.72
CA LYS A 4 25.88 16.18 3.43
C LYS A 4 24.60 16.16 2.61
N LEU A 5 24.11 14.97 2.31
CA LEU A 5 22.75 14.75 1.84
C LEU A 5 21.89 14.35 3.05
N ILE A 6 20.79 15.07 3.27
CA ILE A 6 19.90 14.84 4.40
C ILE A 6 18.54 14.39 3.86
N ILE A 7 18.07 13.23 4.31
CA ILE A 7 16.69 12.80 4.14
C ILE A 7 15.91 13.31 5.35
N PRO A 8 15.02 14.30 5.15
CA PRO A 8 14.32 14.92 6.27
C PRO A 8 13.28 13.97 6.88
N SER A 9 12.88 14.25 8.12
CA SER A 9 12.06 13.36 8.93
C SER A 9 10.70 13.04 8.32
N ASP A 10 10.11 14.03 7.65
CA ASP A 10 8.82 13.93 6.97
C ASP A 10 8.87 13.04 5.71
N LYS A 11 10.06 12.80 5.16
CA LYS A 11 10.31 11.90 4.01
C LYS A 11 10.84 10.52 4.41
N SER A 12 11.24 10.36 5.67
CA SER A 12 11.81 9.12 6.20
C SER A 12 10.91 7.88 5.98
N PRO A 13 9.58 7.95 6.21
CA PRO A 13 8.70 6.79 5.97
C PRO A 13 8.71 6.33 4.50
N GLN A 14 8.61 7.25 3.55
CA GLN A 14 8.60 6.96 2.11
C GLN A 14 9.98 6.44 1.66
N PHE A 15 11.06 7.04 2.16
CA PHE A 15 12.41 6.59 1.87
C PHE A 15 12.67 5.17 2.37
N LEU A 16 12.23 4.85 3.60
CA LEU A 16 12.33 3.48 4.13
C LEU A 16 11.45 2.50 3.35
N SER A 17 10.25 2.91 2.92
CA SER A 17 9.40 2.11 2.04
C SER A 17 10.08 1.80 0.72
N MET A 18 10.73 2.80 0.10
CA MET A 18 11.51 2.62 -1.13
C MET A 18 12.64 1.59 -0.93
N ILE A 19 13.39 1.69 0.17
CA ILE A 19 14.45 0.71 0.51
C ILE A 19 13.87 -0.69 0.73
N ASN A 20 12.75 -0.80 1.44
CA ASN A 20 12.11 -2.09 1.75
C ASN A 20 11.59 -2.81 0.50
N ALA A 21 11.29 -2.07 -0.56
CA ALA A 21 10.83 -2.62 -1.83
C ALA A 21 11.98 -3.08 -2.75
N LEU A 22 13.24 -2.76 -2.43
CA LEU A 22 14.38 -3.23 -3.21
C LEU A 22 14.56 -4.75 -3.05
N ASP A 23 14.87 -5.42 -4.16
CA ASP A 23 15.10 -6.87 -4.20
C ASP A 23 16.46 -7.18 -4.83
N LYS A 24 17.38 -7.75 -4.03
CA LYS A 24 18.75 -8.10 -4.43
C LYS A 24 18.84 -9.00 -5.67
N ARG A 25 17.76 -9.68 -6.03
CA ARG A 25 17.70 -10.56 -7.22
C ARG A 25 17.61 -9.79 -8.52
N HIS A 26 17.36 -8.48 -8.48
CA HIS A 26 17.18 -7.64 -9.65
C HIS A 26 18.30 -6.60 -9.80
N ALA A 27 18.61 -6.26 -11.05
CA ALA A 27 19.67 -5.31 -11.38
C ALA A 27 19.38 -3.87 -10.94
N ASP A 28 18.12 -3.56 -10.59
CA ASP A 28 17.65 -2.27 -10.09
C ASP A 28 17.55 -2.24 -8.55
N ALA A 29 18.24 -3.15 -7.86
CA ALA A 29 18.41 -3.14 -6.41
C ALA A 29 19.29 -1.97 -5.92
N CYS A 30 18.91 -0.75 -6.25
CA CYS A 30 19.62 0.48 -5.91
C CYS A 30 18.64 1.65 -5.80
N ILE A 31 19.12 2.76 -5.25
CA ILE A 31 18.43 4.06 -5.31
C ILE A 31 19.30 5.00 -6.13
N SER A 32 18.75 5.53 -7.23
CA SER A 32 19.37 6.60 -8.00
C SER A 32 19.11 7.95 -7.35
N VAL A 33 20.15 8.77 -7.30
CA VAL A 33 20.16 10.11 -6.73
C VAL A 33 20.47 11.10 -7.85
N PHE A 34 19.63 12.11 -8.00
CA PHE A 34 19.85 13.21 -8.95
C PHE A 34 19.93 14.51 -8.17
N ILE A 35 21.08 15.18 -8.21
CA ILE A 35 21.30 16.44 -7.52
C ILE A 35 21.29 17.56 -8.54
N VAL A 36 20.33 18.48 -8.40
CA VAL A 36 20.23 19.69 -9.20
C VAL A 36 20.44 20.89 -8.27
N LYS A 37 21.71 21.26 -8.09
CA LYS A 37 22.17 22.37 -7.25
C LYS A 37 21.47 23.67 -7.58
N ASP A 38 21.34 24.01 -8.86
CA ASP A 38 20.79 25.30 -9.28
C ASP A 38 19.28 25.42 -8.97
N ASN A 39 18.60 24.28 -8.81
CA ASN A 39 17.20 24.21 -8.38
C ASN A 39 17.04 23.90 -6.89
N ASN A 40 18.14 23.82 -6.12
CA ASN A 40 18.16 23.36 -4.72
C ASN A 40 17.32 22.09 -4.51
N GLN A 41 17.49 21.07 -5.36
CA GLN A 41 16.67 19.87 -5.34
C GLN A 41 17.49 18.59 -5.42
N VAL A 42 17.06 17.58 -4.68
CA VAL A 42 17.49 16.19 -4.84
C VAL A 42 16.28 15.33 -5.15
N THR A 43 16.39 14.55 -6.21
CA THR A 43 15.41 13.53 -6.56
C THR A 43 16.01 12.15 -6.24
N LEU A 44 15.27 11.33 -5.49
CA LEU A 44 15.60 9.92 -5.24
C LEU A 44 14.64 9.03 -6.03
N ILE A 45 15.16 8.01 -6.70
CA ILE A 45 14.35 7.03 -7.45
C ILE A 45 14.80 5.62 -7.10
N GLY A 46 13.85 4.76 -6.74
CA GLY A 46 14.09 3.34 -6.46
C GLY A 46 12.79 2.63 -6.17
N GLY A 47 12.83 1.39 -5.66
CA GLY A 47 11.65 0.60 -5.33
C GLY A 47 11.68 -0.77 -5.99
N ALA A 48 10.52 -1.42 -6.10
CA ALA A 48 10.43 -2.73 -6.74
C ALA A 48 10.55 -2.62 -8.27
N PRO A 49 11.04 -3.66 -8.96
CA PRO A 49 11.18 -3.64 -10.42
C PRO A 49 9.86 -3.35 -11.13
N GLY A 50 9.79 -2.24 -11.87
CA GLY A 50 8.58 -1.80 -12.57
C GLY A 50 7.55 -1.07 -11.70
N GLU A 51 7.80 -0.91 -10.41
CA GLU A 51 6.95 -0.23 -9.43
C GLU A 51 7.76 0.83 -8.66
N TYR A 52 8.43 1.70 -9.41
CA TYR A 52 9.34 2.69 -8.84
C TYR A 52 8.61 3.81 -8.09
N ALA A 53 9.31 4.33 -7.10
CA ALA A 53 9.00 5.51 -6.32
C ALA A 53 9.96 6.64 -6.68
N GLN A 54 9.51 7.88 -6.61
CA GLN A 54 10.31 9.09 -6.73
C GLN A 54 10.03 10.00 -5.53
N ILE A 55 11.06 10.46 -4.85
CA ILE A 55 10.97 11.41 -3.72
C ILE A 55 11.72 12.67 -4.10
N GLU A 56 11.06 13.81 -4.00
CA GLU A 56 11.68 15.12 -4.14
C GLU A 56 12.02 15.71 -2.78
N ILE A 57 13.27 16.15 -2.63
CA ILE A 57 13.82 16.77 -1.43
C ILE A 57 14.32 18.16 -1.79
N GLU A 58 13.74 19.18 -1.17
CA GLU A 58 14.23 20.55 -1.26
C GLU A 58 15.49 20.70 -0.38
N LEU A 59 16.53 21.31 -0.94
CA LEU A 59 17.79 21.55 -0.28
C LEU A 59 17.80 22.92 0.40
N GLU A 60 18.30 22.96 1.64
CA GLU A 60 18.48 24.22 2.35
C GLU A 60 19.58 25.09 1.70
N LYS A 61 19.50 26.40 1.93
CA LYS A 61 20.54 27.33 1.49
C LYS A 61 21.89 26.95 2.09
N GLY A 62 22.92 26.93 1.26
CA GLY A 62 24.28 26.58 1.71
C GLY A 62 24.55 25.08 1.85
N HIS A 63 23.67 24.21 1.32
CA HIS A 63 23.79 22.74 1.38
C HIS A 63 25.14 22.15 0.89
N GLY A 64 25.91 22.88 0.09
CA GLY A 64 27.27 22.49 -0.34
C GLY A 64 27.36 21.37 -1.39
N LEU A 65 26.23 20.74 -1.76
CA LEU A 65 26.15 19.72 -2.80
C LEU A 65 26.42 20.32 -4.20
N LYS A 66 26.89 19.47 -5.13
CA LYS A 66 27.19 19.78 -6.53
C LYS A 66 26.25 19.03 -7.46
N ASN A 67 26.06 19.54 -8.68
CA ASN A 67 25.31 18.83 -9.72
C ASN A 67 25.99 17.49 -9.99
N ASP A 68 25.23 16.40 -9.86
CA ASP A 68 25.68 15.05 -10.19
C ASP A 68 24.50 14.06 -10.19
N GLU A 69 24.72 12.89 -10.74
CA GLU A 69 23.80 11.76 -10.68
C GLU A 69 24.56 10.44 -10.48
N PHE A 70 24.05 9.59 -9.60
CA PHE A 70 24.66 8.31 -9.26
C PHE A 70 23.61 7.36 -8.69
N SER A 71 23.99 6.11 -8.41
CA SER A 71 23.17 5.18 -7.64
C SER A 71 23.90 4.60 -6.44
N ILE A 72 23.12 4.29 -5.42
CA ILE A 72 23.55 3.67 -4.18
C ILE A 72 23.00 2.23 -4.17
N HIS A 73 23.89 1.24 -4.12
CA HIS A 73 23.53 -0.17 -4.09
C HIS A 73 22.77 -0.56 -2.81
N ILE A 74 21.88 -1.56 -2.88
CA ILE A 74 21.06 -2.04 -1.76
C ILE A 74 21.87 -2.40 -0.51
N ASP A 75 23.10 -2.90 -0.66
CA ASP A 75 23.94 -3.29 0.47
C ASP A 75 24.28 -2.13 1.41
N PHE A 76 24.42 -0.91 0.87
CA PHE A 76 24.59 0.29 1.70
C PHE A 76 23.39 0.46 2.65
N PHE A 77 22.17 0.30 2.13
CA PHE A 77 20.96 0.49 2.94
C PHE A 77 20.71 -0.65 3.93
N MET A 78 21.15 -1.87 3.61
CA MET A 78 21.11 -2.99 4.56
C MET A 78 22.07 -2.75 5.72
N CYS A 79 23.30 -2.34 5.41
CA CYS A 79 24.28 -1.94 6.43
C CYS A 79 23.76 -0.77 7.28
N MET A 80 23.17 0.25 6.66
CA MET A 80 22.55 1.38 7.38
C MET A 80 21.48 0.90 8.39
N LYS A 81 20.60 -0.03 7.99
CA LYS A 81 19.54 -0.56 8.86
C LYS A 81 20.10 -1.36 10.04
N GLU A 82 21.07 -2.23 9.77
CA GLU A 82 21.76 -3.03 10.79
C GLU A 82 22.43 -2.11 11.83
N GLN A 83 23.18 -1.11 11.37
CA GLN A 83 23.82 -0.12 12.24
C GLN A 83 22.79 0.68 13.07
N LYS A 84 21.68 1.12 12.45
CA LYS A 84 20.62 1.83 13.20
C LYS A 84 20.04 0.97 14.32
N GLN A 85 19.87 -0.33 14.09
CA GLN A 85 19.35 -1.27 15.06
C GLN A 85 20.35 -1.53 16.19
N GLU A 86 21.61 -1.81 15.86
CA GLU A 86 22.68 -2.11 16.81
C GLU A 86 22.94 -0.94 17.77
N PHE A 87 22.97 0.29 17.24
CA PHE A 87 23.31 1.48 18.03
C PHE A 87 22.10 2.25 18.58
N HIS A 88 20.89 1.70 18.49
CA HIS A 88 19.64 2.35 18.91
C HIS A 88 19.51 3.80 18.40
N ALA A 89 19.91 4.04 17.16
CA ALA A 89 20.01 5.38 16.57
C ALA A 89 18.66 6.10 16.45
N LEU A 90 18.69 7.43 16.34
CA LEU A 90 17.52 8.23 16.02
C LEU A 90 16.95 7.81 14.65
N SER A 91 15.66 7.48 14.64
CA SER A 91 14.97 6.98 13.46
C SER A 91 14.46 8.08 12.52
N SER A 92 14.45 9.34 12.99
CA SER A 92 13.76 10.43 12.31
C SER A 92 14.49 10.88 11.05
N GLN A 93 15.79 11.12 11.07
CA GLN A 93 16.55 11.61 9.90
C GLN A 93 17.59 10.60 9.40
N HIS A 94 17.92 10.68 8.11
CA HIS A 94 19.03 9.93 7.51
C HIS A 94 20.02 10.92 6.93
N ILE A 95 21.27 10.89 7.40
CA ILE A 95 22.33 11.78 6.93
C ILE A 95 23.38 10.95 6.22
N PHE A 96 23.69 11.34 4.99
CA PHE A 96 24.72 10.70 4.17
C PHE A 96 25.83 11.71 3.88
N GLN A 97 27.07 11.31 4.15
CA GLN A 97 28.25 12.04 3.72
C GLN A 97 28.67 11.57 2.34
N LEU A 98 28.80 12.51 1.41
CA LEU A 98 29.17 12.29 0.03
C LEU A 98 30.53 12.91 -0.25
N ASN A 99 31.43 12.16 -0.86
CA ASN A 99 32.76 12.65 -1.21
C ASN A 99 32.84 13.03 -2.69
N PHE A 100 32.97 14.33 -2.95
CA PHE A 100 33.12 14.88 -4.29
C PHE A 100 34.60 15.01 -4.66
N LYS A 101 35.04 14.31 -5.70
CA LYS A 101 36.41 14.35 -6.24
C LYS A 101 36.40 14.11 -7.75
N SER A 102 37.20 14.88 -8.48
CA SER A 102 37.34 14.77 -9.94
C SER A 102 36.02 14.96 -10.71
N GLY A 103 35.19 15.91 -10.27
CA GLY A 103 33.96 16.30 -10.97
C GLY A 103 32.73 15.43 -10.69
N LYS A 104 32.84 14.41 -9.83
CA LYS A 104 31.74 13.54 -9.42
C LYS A 104 31.83 13.10 -7.96
N TYR A 105 30.72 12.64 -7.41
CA TYR A 105 30.66 11.88 -6.17
C TYR A 105 31.11 10.45 -6.41
N ASN A 106 32.05 9.97 -5.60
CA ASN A 106 32.62 8.63 -5.78
C ASN A 106 32.24 7.65 -4.68
N ASN A 107 31.93 8.16 -3.48
CA ASN A 107 31.55 7.32 -2.36
C ASN A 107 30.56 8.02 -1.42
N ILE A 108 29.89 7.19 -0.65
CA ILE A 108 28.89 7.54 0.34
C ILE A 108 29.19 6.86 1.68
N GLU A 109 28.93 7.59 2.76
CA GLU A 109 29.02 7.12 4.13
C GLU A 109 27.73 7.46 4.87
N TYR A 110 27.23 6.55 5.69
CA TYR A 110 26.08 6.81 6.56
C TYR A 110 26.56 7.43 7.89
N CYS A 111 25.92 8.53 8.30
CA CYS A 111 26.18 9.16 9.59
C CYS A 111 25.15 8.72 10.64
N LEU A 112 25.62 8.01 11.66
CA LEU A 112 24.82 7.64 12.83
C LEU A 112 24.56 8.86 13.73
N LEU A 113 23.29 9.06 14.08
CA LEU A 113 22.85 10.00 15.13
C LEU A 113 22.29 9.18 16.29
N LEU A 114 22.89 9.29 17.47
CA LEU A 114 22.51 8.51 18.65
C LEU A 114 21.38 9.19 19.44
N LYS A 115 20.58 8.42 20.18
CA LYS A 115 19.41 8.91 20.94
C LYS A 115 19.75 9.66 22.24
N GLU A 116 20.93 9.45 22.81
CA GLU A 116 21.38 10.09 24.05
C GLU A 116 22.89 10.35 24.00
N ASP A 117 23.35 11.32 24.79
CA ASP A 117 24.75 11.67 25.09
C ASP A 117 25.52 10.53 25.78
N LYS A 118 25.45 9.31 25.26
CA LYS A 118 26.53 8.34 25.51
C LYS A 118 27.76 8.99 24.91
N LYS A 119 28.60 9.57 25.79
CA LYS A 119 29.99 9.93 25.48
C LYS A 119 30.62 8.72 24.82
N PHE A 120 30.57 8.68 23.50
CA PHE A 120 31.42 7.79 22.74
C PHE A 120 32.83 8.26 23.05
N ASP A 121 33.66 7.35 23.50
CA ASP A 121 35.08 7.58 23.46
C ASP A 121 35.42 7.93 22.01
N GLU A 122 36.01 9.12 21.78
CA GLU A 122 36.42 9.59 20.47
C GLU A 122 37.41 8.62 19.78
N SER A 123 37.99 7.68 20.55
CA SER A 123 38.82 6.58 20.06
C SER A 123 38.04 5.44 19.40
N ILE A 124 36.71 5.34 19.63
CA ILE A 124 35.84 4.36 18.98
C ILE A 124 35.42 4.91 17.62
N HIS A 125 36.27 4.66 16.62
CA HIS A 125 35.87 4.73 15.23
C HIS A 125 34.87 3.60 14.96
N LEU A 126 33.57 3.88 15.02
CA LEU A 126 32.57 2.98 14.45
C LEU A 126 32.93 2.83 12.96
N PRO A 127 33.10 1.61 12.43
CA PRO A 127 33.44 1.41 11.04
C PRO A 127 32.35 2.01 10.15
N MET A 128 32.58 3.24 9.68
CA MET A 128 31.77 3.86 8.66
C MET A 128 31.97 3.02 7.40
N SER A 129 30.96 2.25 7.03
CA SER A 129 31.02 1.51 5.79
C SER A 129 30.91 2.52 4.66
N ARG A 130 32.05 2.83 4.06
CA ARG A 130 32.15 3.64 2.85
C ARG A 130 31.82 2.73 1.68
N PHE A 131 30.81 3.10 0.91
CA PHE A 131 30.45 2.39 -0.31
C PHE A 131 30.79 3.26 -1.50
N ASP A 132 31.32 2.62 -2.55
CA ASP A 132 31.47 3.28 -3.84
C ASP A 132 30.09 3.51 -4.46
N LEU A 133 30.00 4.58 -5.26
CA LEU A 133 28.79 4.95 -5.97
C LEU A 133 28.84 4.41 -7.40
N ASP A 134 27.72 3.84 -7.83
CA ASP A 134 27.56 3.31 -9.18
C ASP A 134 27.04 4.40 -10.13
N PRO A 135 27.25 4.24 -11.45
CA PRO A 135 26.57 5.06 -12.45
C PRO A 135 25.05 4.96 -12.30
N THR A 136 24.35 6.07 -12.50
CA THR A 136 22.88 6.14 -12.42
C THR A 136 22.23 5.02 -13.23
N TYR A 137 21.30 4.31 -12.60
CA TYR A 137 20.60 3.22 -13.25
C TYR A 137 19.70 3.71 -14.39
N LYS A 138 19.91 3.16 -15.60
CA LYS A 138 19.27 3.63 -16.84
C LYS A 138 17.74 3.71 -16.75
N LYS A 139 17.06 2.71 -16.18
CA LYS A 139 15.59 2.74 -16.09
C LYS A 139 15.08 3.80 -15.11
N HIS A 140 15.86 4.20 -14.11
CA HIS A 140 15.48 5.30 -13.24
C HIS A 140 15.54 6.64 -13.98
N ILE A 141 16.50 6.82 -14.89
CA ILE A 141 16.57 7.99 -15.79
C ILE A 141 15.34 8.02 -16.71
N GLU A 142 15.02 6.88 -17.33
CA GLU A 142 13.83 6.73 -18.20
C GLU A 142 12.54 7.00 -17.43
N TYR A 143 12.42 6.47 -16.21
CA TYR A 143 11.28 6.70 -15.32
C TYR A 143 11.12 8.18 -14.95
N ARG A 144 12.21 8.85 -14.57
CA ARG A 144 12.21 10.30 -14.28
C ARG A 144 11.72 11.11 -15.48
N LYS A 145 12.21 10.78 -16.68
CA LYS A 145 11.82 11.45 -17.93
C LYS A 145 10.36 11.17 -18.28
N ALA A 146 9.89 9.94 -18.14
CA ALA A 146 8.49 9.60 -18.38
C ALA A 146 7.56 10.39 -17.44
N ASN A 147 7.94 10.55 -16.17
CA ASN A 147 7.16 11.30 -15.18
C ASN A 147 6.99 12.79 -15.52
N THR A 148 7.88 13.41 -16.31
CA THR A 148 7.69 14.81 -16.74
C THR A 148 6.81 14.93 -17.99
N GLN A 149 6.59 13.82 -18.71
CA GLN A 149 5.86 13.79 -19.98
C GLN A 149 4.45 13.18 -19.83
N ARG A 150 4.20 12.43 -18.75
CA ARG A 150 2.92 11.80 -18.43
C ARG A 150 1.79 12.82 -18.29
N ALA A 151 0.64 12.46 -18.85
CA ALA A 151 -0.60 13.21 -18.67
C ALA A 151 -1.23 12.82 -17.32
N TYR A 152 -1.04 13.67 -16.31
CA TYR A 152 -1.64 13.49 -15.00
C TYR A 152 -3.04 14.11 -14.92
N HIS A 153 -3.90 13.46 -14.14
CA HIS A 153 -5.25 13.92 -13.85
C HIS A 153 -5.42 14.15 -12.36
N GLU A 154 -5.80 15.35 -11.96
CA GLU A 154 -6.06 15.69 -10.56
C GLU A 154 -7.34 15.00 -10.05
N ILE A 155 -7.24 14.39 -8.88
CA ILE A 155 -8.39 13.84 -8.15
C ILE A 155 -8.79 14.84 -7.07
N ASN A 156 -10.05 15.28 -7.09
CA ASN A 156 -10.52 16.16 -6.02
C ASN A 156 -10.58 15.42 -4.67
N LYS A 157 -10.34 16.15 -3.58
CA LYS A 157 -10.27 15.62 -2.21
C LYS A 157 -11.47 14.76 -1.81
N ARG A 158 -12.70 15.20 -2.13
CA ARG A 158 -13.92 14.46 -1.81
C ARG A 158 -13.93 13.08 -2.50
N SER A 159 -13.50 13.03 -3.76
CA SER A 159 -13.43 11.78 -4.52
C SER A 159 -12.34 10.85 -3.99
N ILE A 160 -11.19 11.37 -3.57
CA ILE A 160 -10.15 10.55 -2.91
C ILE A 160 -10.72 9.89 -1.64
N VAL A 161 -11.38 10.66 -0.77
CA VAL A 161 -11.99 10.13 0.46
C VAL A 161 -13.06 9.08 0.15
N GLY A 162 -13.91 9.35 -0.85
CA GLY A 162 -14.91 8.40 -1.33
C GLY A 162 -14.29 7.09 -1.81
N ILE A 163 -13.25 7.17 -2.65
CA ILE A 163 -12.50 6.01 -3.17
C ILE A 163 -11.88 5.21 -2.02
N ILE A 164 -11.19 5.86 -1.09
CA ILE A 164 -10.55 5.18 0.05
C ILE A 164 -11.60 4.47 0.90
N SER A 165 -12.70 5.15 1.21
CA SER A 165 -13.79 4.59 2.02
C SER A 165 -14.44 3.38 1.33
N SER A 166 -14.80 3.50 0.05
CA SER A 166 -15.43 2.40 -0.68
C SER A 166 -14.47 1.25 -0.90
N ALA A 167 -13.19 1.52 -1.18
CA ALA A 167 -12.17 0.49 -1.32
C ALA A 167 -12.01 -0.31 -0.02
N ASN A 168 -11.86 0.36 1.12
CA ASN A 168 -11.72 -0.31 2.42
C ASN A 168 -12.95 -1.16 2.78
N ALA A 169 -14.16 -0.70 2.45
CA ALA A 169 -15.40 -1.43 2.70
C ALA A 169 -15.60 -2.67 1.80
N MET A 170 -14.79 -2.84 0.77
CA MET A 170 -14.88 -3.97 -0.17
C MET A 170 -13.75 -4.98 -0.03
N ILE A 171 -12.81 -4.77 0.90
CA ILE A 171 -11.71 -5.73 1.14
C ILE A 171 -12.31 -7.09 1.58
N PRO A 172 -11.80 -8.23 1.06
CA PRO A 172 -10.74 -8.33 0.04
C PRO A 172 -11.27 -8.21 -1.39
N TYR A 173 -10.44 -7.68 -2.29
CA TYR A 173 -10.73 -7.61 -3.73
C TYR A 173 -9.45 -7.74 -4.57
N ASP A 174 -9.59 -8.28 -5.78
CA ASP A 174 -8.51 -8.31 -6.77
C ASP A 174 -8.41 -6.95 -7.47
N PHE A 175 -9.55 -6.41 -7.91
CA PHE A 175 -9.65 -5.13 -8.62
C PHE A 175 -10.90 -4.35 -8.22
N LEU A 176 -10.78 -3.03 -8.22
CA LEU A 176 -11.87 -2.06 -8.24
C LEU A 176 -11.70 -1.16 -9.45
N GLU A 177 -12.77 -0.83 -10.15
CA GLU A 177 -12.77 0.17 -11.21
C GLU A 177 -13.92 1.16 -11.04
N TYR A 178 -13.54 2.41 -10.83
CA TYR A 178 -14.42 3.57 -10.76
C TYR A 178 -14.51 4.16 -12.16
N LYS A 179 -15.67 4.03 -12.80
CA LYS A 179 -15.90 4.62 -14.13
C LYS A 179 -16.32 6.08 -14.00
N LYS A 180 -15.79 6.93 -14.89
CA LYS A 180 -16.19 8.34 -14.97
C LYS A 180 -17.71 8.45 -15.12
N GLY A 181 -18.34 9.26 -14.26
CA GLY A 181 -19.78 9.54 -14.30
C GLY A 181 -20.67 8.37 -13.86
N SER A 182 -20.09 7.26 -13.40
CA SER A 182 -20.84 6.12 -12.88
C SER A 182 -21.06 6.25 -11.38
N LYS A 183 -22.26 5.87 -10.91
CA LYS A 183 -22.53 5.63 -9.49
C LYS A 183 -22.26 4.19 -9.06
N GLU A 184 -21.79 3.36 -9.98
CA GLU A 184 -21.42 1.98 -9.70
C GLU A 184 -19.91 1.81 -9.79
N VAL A 185 -19.36 1.05 -8.84
CA VAL A 185 -18.00 0.52 -8.90
C VAL A 185 -18.06 -0.91 -9.39
N ARG A 186 -17.27 -1.22 -10.42
CA ARG A 186 -17.05 -2.60 -10.87
C ARG A 186 -15.95 -3.20 -10.02
N TYR A 187 -16.13 -4.39 -9.47
CA TYR A 187 -15.09 -5.02 -8.67
C TYR A 187 -14.95 -6.50 -8.96
N GLN A 188 -13.75 -7.02 -8.69
CA GLN A 188 -13.42 -8.43 -8.79
C GLN A 188 -13.05 -8.98 -7.41
N LYS A 189 -13.63 -10.12 -7.05
CA LYS A 189 -13.30 -10.86 -5.82
C LYS A 189 -13.35 -12.35 -6.10
N ASN A 190 -12.30 -13.08 -5.69
CA ASN A 190 -12.17 -14.53 -5.94
C ASN A 190 -12.35 -14.89 -7.42
N GLY A 191 -11.87 -14.03 -8.32
CA GLY A 191 -12.04 -14.21 -9.76
C GLY A 191 -13.40 -13.81 -10.32
N GLU A 192 -14.46 -13.60 -9.53
CA GLU A 192 -15.76 -13.17 -10.05
C GLU A 192 -15.85 -11.66 -10.13
N VAL A 193 -16.58 -11.14 -11.13
CA VAL A 193 -16.70 -9.70 -11.37
C VAL A 193 -18.16 -9.27 -11.22
N THR A 194 -18.42 -8.31 -10.35
CA THR A 194 -19.75 -7.77 -10.08
C THR A 194 -19.72 -6.24 -10.03
N THR A 195 -20.87 -5.60 -9.79
CA THR A 195 -20.96 -4.15 -9.55
C THR A 195 -21.57 -3.87 -8.18
N LYS A 196 -21.20 -2.74 -7.59
CA LYS A 196 -21.78 -2.22 -6.35
C LYS A 196 -22.12 -0.75 -6.51
N LEU A 197 -23.30 -0.35 -6.02
CA LEU A 197 -23.69 1.05 -5.99
C LEU A 197 -22.86 1.80 -4.94
N LEU A 198 -22.34 2.96 -5.32
CA LEU A 198 -21.62 3.87 -4.44
C LEU A 198 -22.62 4.76 -3.68
N PRO A 199 -22.39 5.00 -2.38
CA PRO A 199 -23.25 5.88 -1.59
C PRO A 199 -23.15 7.33 -2.04
N ASP A 200 -21.97 7.75 -2.49
CA ASP A 200 -21.68 9.10 -2.97
C ASP A 200 -21.21 9.08 -4.43
N ASN A 201 -21.46 10.18 -5.14
CA ASN A 201 -20.95 10.35 -6.50
C ASN A 201 -19.45 10.68 -6.47
N ILE A 202 -18.62 9.76 -6.95
CA ILE A 202 -17.17 9.96 -7.08
C ILE A 202 -16.91 10.62 -8.43
N ASN A 203 -16.54 11.91 -8.41
CA ASN A 203 -16.30 12.68 -9.62
C ASN A 203 -14.85 12.52 -10.09
N LEU A 204 -14.64 11.70 -11.11
CA LEU A 204 -13.32 11.47 -11.70
C LEU A 204 -13.16 12.08 -13.09
N PRO A 205 -11.96 12.61 -13.42
CA PRO A 205 -11.65 13.11 -14.75
C PRO A 205 -11.65 12.00 -15.82
N CYS A 206 -11.25 10.79 -15.43
CA CYS A 206 -11.25 9.56 -16.22
C CYS A 206 -11.41 8.34 -15.30
N SER A 207 -11.63 7.15 -15.87
CA SER A 207 -11.80 5.94 -15.07
C SER A 207 -10.52 5.58 -14.30
N LEU A 208 -10.67 5.15 -13.05
CA LEU A 208 -9.57 4.75 -12.17
C LEU A 208 -9.75 3.30 -11.75
N ALA A 209 -8.76 2.46 -12.02
CA ALA A 209 -8.70 1.10 -11.52
C ALA A 209 -7.67 0.97 -10.40
N LEU A 210 -7.96 0.13 -9.40
CA LEU A 210 -7.12 -0.08 -8.22
C LEU A 210 -7.07 -1.57 -7.87
N THR A 211 -5.88 -2.06 -7.56
CA THR A 211 -5.68 -3.22 -6.67
C THR A 211 -5.65 -2.75 -5.21
N GLU A 212 -5.65 -3.67 -4.25
CA GLU A 212 -5.47 -3.31 -2.83
C GLU A 212 -4.16 -2.54 -2.58
N ALA A 213 -3.07 -2.91 -3.27
CA ALA A 213 -1.78 -2.23 -3.16
C ALA A 213 -1.86 -0.78 -3.68
N ALA A 214 -2.56 -0.57 -4.80
CA ALA A 214 -2.81 0.76 -5.34
C ALA A 214 -3.68 1.62 -4.40
N ALA A 215 -4.72 1.05 -3.79
CA ALA A 215 -5.57 1.75 -2.82
C ALA A 215 -4.81 2.14 -1.55
N LYS A 216 -3.94 1.26 -1.03
CA LYS A 216 -3.04 1.55 0.09
C LYS A 216 -2.05 2.67 -0.26
N THR A 217 -1.51 2.65 -1.47
CA THR A 217 -0.62 3.69 -1.99
C THR A 217 -1.32 5.05 -2.05
N LEU A 218 -2.53 5.11 -2.63
CA LEU A 218 -3.34 6.32 -2.66
C LEU A 218 -3.62 6.86 -1.25
N THR A 219 -3.97 5.97 -0.32
CA THR A 219 -4.23 6.33 1.08
C THR A 219 -3.00 6.93 1.74
N SER A 220 -1.83 6.29 1.60
CA SER A 220 -0.57 6.76 2.16
C SER A 220 -0.17 8.14 1.59
N LEU A 221 -0.31 8.31 0.27
CA LEU A 221 0.01 9.57 -0.39
C LEU A 221 -0.93 10.69 0.02
N TYR A 222 -2.23 10.42 0.06
CA TYR A 222 -3.22 11.40 0.49
C TYR A 222 -2.93 11.89 1.91
N ASN A 223 -2.65 10.98 2.84
CA ASN A 223 -2.38 11.29 4.24
C ASN A 223 -1.03 12.03 4.45
N SER A 224 -0.05 11.82 3.57
CA SER A 224 1.29 12.44 3.68
C SER A 224 1.48 13.72 2.84
N SER A 225 0.59 13.99 1.88
CA SER A 225 0.75 15.10 0.93
C SER A 225 0.68 16.51 1.55
N GLY A 226 0.11 16.67 2.75
CA GLY A 226 -0.12 17.95 3.43
C GLY A 226 -1.13 18.89 2.74
N THR A 227 -1.17 18.87 1.41
CA THR A 227 -2.02 19.67 0.52
C THR A 227 -3.33 18.97 0.19
N GLY A 228 -3.41 17.65 0.33
CA GLY A 228 -4.55 16.83 -0.07
C GLY A 228 -4.73 16.73 -1.60
N LYS A 229 -3.75 17.20 -2.38
CA LYS A 229 -3.74 17.09 -3.84
C LYS A 229 -3.02 15.82 -4.26
N VAL A 230 -3.72 14.96 -4.96
CA VAL A 230 -3.16 13.75 -5.59
C VAL A 230 -3.60 13.74 -7.04
N GLU A 231 -2.64 13.55 -7.93
CA GLU A 231 -2.85 13.32 -9.34
C GLU A 231 -2.59 11.84 -9.66
N PHE A 232 -3.18 11.34 -10.75
CA PHE A 232 -2.86 10.00 -11.25
C PHE A 232 -2.73 9.97 -12.77
N SER A 233 -1.99 9.00 -13.26
CA SER A 233 -1.89 8.62 -14.67
C SER A 233 -2.03 7.11 -14.77
N LEU A 234 -2.78 6.62 -15.76
CA LEU A 234 -2.93 5.19 -16.05
C LEU A 234 -2.51 4.95 -17.51
N GLU A 235 -1.35 4.33 -17.70
CA GLU A 235 -0.78 4.00 -19.01
C GLU A 235 -0.68 2.48 -19.16
N GLY A 236 -1.61 1.88 -19.91
CA GLY A 236 -1.76 0.43 -19.96
C GLY A 236 -2.14 -0.12 -18.59
N GLU A 237 -1.26 -0.94 -18.00
CA GLU A 237 -1.44 -1.53 -16.67
C GLU A 237 -0.58 -0.83 -15.59
N LEU A 238 0.12 0.26 -15.92
CA LEU A 238 0.91 1.01 -14.94
C LEU A 238 0.11 2.20 -14.42
N LEU A 239 -0.24 2.16 -13.13
CA LEU A 239 -0.86 3.26 -12.43
C LEU A 239 0.20 4.06 -11.68
N THR A 240 0.29 5.35 -11.96
CA THR A 240 1.22 6.25 -11.29
C THR A 240 0.46 7.33 -10.54
N PHE A 241 0.65 7.40 -9.23
CA PHE A 241 0.18 8.49 -8.40
C PHE A 241 1.27 9.54 -8.21
N LYS A 242 0.86 10.80 -8.15
CA LYS A 242 1.76 11.94 -7.98
C LYS A 242 1.20 12.94 -6.99
N THR A 243 2.08 13.44 -6.13
CA THR A 243 1.89 14.65 -5.32
C THR A 243 2.96 15.68 -5.71
N ASN A 244 3.03 16.80 -4.99
CA ASN A 244 4.08 17.79 -5.18
C ASN A 244 5.49 17.27 -4.83
N GLN A 245 5.60 16.23 -4.01
CA GLN A 245 6.88 15.76 -3.46
C GLN A 245 7.13 14.26 -3.65
N HIS A 246 6.14 13.51 -4.13
CA HIS A 246 6.25 12.07 -4.28
C HIS A 246 5.54 11.56 -5.52
N ILE A 247 6.14 10.59 -6.20
CA ILE A 247 5.52 9.84 -7.30
C ILE A 247 5.68 8.35 -6.99
N GLN A 248 4.60 7.58 -7.06
CA GLN A 248 4.64 6.13 -6.85
C GLN A 248 3.91 5.44 -7.99
N SER A 249 4.59 4.49 -8.65
CA SER A 249 3.96 3.61 -9.62
C SER A 249 3.62 2.25 -9.01
N VAL A 250 2.50 1.70 -9.43
CA VAL A 250 1.97 0.38 -9.03
C VAL A 250 1.51 -0.33 -10.29
N ASN A 251 1.90 -1.59 -10.45
CA ASN A 251 1.50 -2.40 -11.58
C ASN A 251 0.13 -3.04 -11.31
N LEU A 252 -0.76 -2.93 -12.28
CA LEU A 252 -2.11 -3.48 -12.26
C LEU A 252 -2.19 -4.72 -13.17
N ILE A 253 -1.25 -5.65 -13.02
CA ILE A 253 -1.13 -6.85 -13.87
C ILE A 253 -2.48 -7.56 -13.97
N GLY A 254 -3.02 -7.67 -15.18
CA GLY A 254 -4.30 -8.34 -15.43
C GLY A 254 -5.51 -7.40 -15.43
N LEU A 255 -5.31 -6.09 -15.34
CA LEU A 255 -6.36 -5.08 -15.50
C LEU A 255 -7.15 -5.27 -16.80
N GLU A 256 -6.47 -5.55 -17.91
CA GLU A 256 -7.13 -5.76 -19.19
C GLU A 256 -8.00 -7.02 -19.20
N SER A 257 -7.55 -8.08 -18.53
CA SER A 257 -8.33 -9.31 -18.34
C SER A 257 -9.58 -9.05 -17.47
N PHE A 258 -9.41 -8.29 -16.39
CA PHE A 258 -10.52 -7.88 -15.52
C PHE A 258 -11.57 -7.06 -16.29
N ARG A 259 -11.15 -6.11 -17.13
CA ARG A 259 -12.06 -5.29 -17.95
C ARG A 259 -12.86 -6.09 -18.97
N LYS A 260 -12.27 -7.15 -19.54
CA LYS A 260 -12.92 -8.02 -20.53
C LYS A 260 -13.85 -9.07 -19.93
N LYS A 261 -13.69 -9.38 -18.64
CA LYS A 261 -14.48 -10.42 -17.97
C LYS A 261 -15.98 -10.06 -17.97
N ALA A 262 -16.86 -11.02 -18.21
CA ALA A 262 -18.29 -10.78 -18.10
C ALA A 262 -18.67 -10.47 -16.65
N LEU A 263 -19.70 -9.66 -16.45
CA LEU A 263 -20.32 -9.51 -15.14
C LEU A 263 -20.94 -10.85 -14.74
N ASN A 264 -20.65 -11.32 -13.53
CA ASN A 264 -21.46 -12.33 -12.91
C ASN A 264 -22.80 -11.67 -12.56
N ASN A 265 -23.82 -11.97 -13.36
CA ASN A 265 -25.18 -11.46 -13.16
C ASN A 265 -25.97 -12.33 -12.18
N GLU A 266 -25.36 -13.37 -11.60
CA GLU A 266 -25.96 -14.06 -10.47
C GLU A 266 -26.17 -13.05 -9.36
N SER A 267 -27.43 -12.81 -9.02
CA SER A 267 -27.78 -11.92 -7.92
C SER A 267 -27.20 -12.51 -6.65
N LEU A 268 -26.17 -11.87 -6.10
CA LEU A 268 -25.70 -12.15 -4.76
C LEU A 268 -26.89 -12.00 -3.81
N LEU A 269 -27.49 -13.12 -3.42
CA LEU A 269 -28.66 -13.12 -2.54
C LEU A 269 -28.29 -12.63 -1.14
N PHE A 270 -27.07 -12.96 -0.69
CA PHE A 270 -26.59 -12.64 0.65
C PHE A 270 -25.05 -12.84 0.75
N GLU A 271 -24.33 -11.88 1.36
CA GLU A 271 -22.90 -11.99 1.70
C GLU A 271 -22.72 -11.76 3.21
N PHE A 272 -21.95 -12.64 3.86
CA PHE A 272 -21.69 -12.58 5.30
C PHE A 272 -20.22 -12.81 5.62
N SER A 273 -19.69 -11.96 6.48
CA SER A 273 -18.33 -12.05 7.01
C SER A 273 -18.41 -12.32 8.50
N SER A 274 -17.66 -13.31 8.99
CA SER A 274 -17.62 -13.66 10.40
C SER A 274 -16.23 -14.09 10.83
N ASN A 275 -15.96 -13.93 12.12
CA ASN A 275 -14.77 -14.46 12.75
C ASN A 275 -14.81 -16.00 12.71
N MET A 276 -13.84 -16.59 12.03
CA MET A 276 -13.71 -18.04 11.90
C MET A 276 -13.56 -18.75 13.27
N PHE A 277 -12.99 -18.09 14.27
CA PHE A 277 -12.88 -18.63 15.63
C PHE A 277 -14.27 -18.78 16.27
N ASP A 278 -15.07 -17.71 16.24
CA ASP A 278 -16.41 -17.68 16.82
C ASP A 278 -17.34 -18.66 16.08
N PHE A 279 -17.24 -18.72 14.75
CA PHE A 279 -17.98 -19.68 13.94
C PHE A 279 -17.61 -21.14 14.27
N LYS A 280 -16.33 -21.45 14.48
CA LYS A 280 -15.90 -22.78 14.93
C LYS A 280 -16.40 -23.11 16.34
N GLN A 281 -16.43 -22.13 17.24
CA GLN A 281 -16.96 -22.33 18.59
C GLN A 281 -18.46 -22.62 18.57
N LEU A 282 -19.23 -21.85 17.78
CA LEU A 282 -20.65 -22.09 17.56
C LEU A 282 -20.90 -23.48 16.98
N ASN A 283 -20.15 -23.88 15.94
CA ASN A 283 -20.28 -25.20 15.33
C ASN A 283 -19.95 -26.34 16.32
N ARG A 284 -18.92 -26.17 17.15
CA ARG A 284 -18.59 -27.11 18.23
C ARG A 284 -19.69 -27.20 19.28
N MET A 285 -20.36 -26.10 19.62
CA MET A 285 -21.49 -26.12 20.54
C MET A 285 -22.68 -26.89 19.96
N ILE A 286 -22.99 -26.67 18.69
CA ILE A 286 -24.09 -27.35 17.99
C ILE A 286 -23.85 -28.86 17.89
N LEU A 287 -22.62 -29.29 17.58
CA LEU A 287 -22.26 -30.71 17.46
C LEU A 287 -22.24 -31.47 18.80
N LYS A 288 -22.35 -30.79 19.95
CA LYS A 288 -22.50 -31.45 21.26
C LYS A 288 -23.91 -32.02 21.47
N GLU A 289 -24.91 -31.50 20.76
CA GLU A 289 -26.27 -32.01 20.82
C GLU A 289 -26.40 -33.31 20.01
N THR A 290 -26.70 -34.41 20.72
CA THR A 290 -26.72 -35.77 20.14
C THR A 290 -27.76 -35.94 19.03
N SER A 291 -28.88 -35.22 19.11
CA SER A 291 -29.92 -35.18 18.09
C SER A 291 -29.44 -34.56 16.77
N VAL A 292 -28.51 -33.60 16.83
CA VAL A 292 -27.94 -32.92 15.66
C VAL A 292 -26.86 -33.77 15.00
N ARG A 293 -25.99 -34.37 15.81
CA ARG A 293 -24.94 -35.27 15.33
C ARG A 293 -25.49 -36.46 14.54
N ALA A 294 -26.70 -36.92 14.90
CA ALA A 294 -27.38 -38.02 14.21
C ALA A 294 -27.92 -37.63 12.81
N ILE A 295 -28.30 -36.37 12.59
CA ILE A 295 -28.90 -35.88 11.34
C ILE A 295 -27.83 -35.29 10.40
N ASN A 296 -26.71 -34.80 10.96
CA ASN A 296 -25.59 -34.20 10.22
C ASN A 296 -26.01 -33.10 9.22
N THR A 297 -27.10 -32.39 9.53
CA THR A 297 -27.63 -31.28 8.73
C THR A 297 -27.86 -30.10 9.67
N ALA A 298 -27.39 -28.91 9.30
CA ALA A 298 -27.62 -27.67 10.04
C ALA A 298 -28.26 -26.64 9.11
N MET A 299 -29.24 -25.87 9.61
CA MET A 299 -29.77 -24.72 8.89
C MET A 299 -29.08 -23.45 9.37
N LEU A 300 -28.59 -22.67 8.42
CA LEU A 300 -28.09 -21.33 8.66
C LEU A 300 -29.20 -20.35 8.28
N LEU A 301 -29.68 -19.60 9.26
CA LEU A 301 -30.65 -18.53 9.08
C LEU A 301 -29.90 -17.20 9.13
N PHE A 302 -30.05 -16.44 8.06
CA PHE A 302 -29.45 -15.13 7.91
C PHE A 302 -30.52 -14.05 8.10
N THR A 303 -30.23 -13.08 8.97
CA THR A 303 -31.01 -11.83 9.11
C THR A 303 -30.08 -10.63 8.94
N ASP A 304 -30.64 -9.43 8.79
CA ASP A 304 -29.96 -8.18 8.39
C ASP A 304 -28.62 -7.85 9.09
N ASN A 305 -28.29 -8.48 10.23
CA ASN A 305 -26.95 -8.39 10.83
C ASN A 305 -26.56 -9.59 11.70
N ARG A 306 -27.24 -10.73 11.59
CA ARG A 306 -27.01 -11.88 12.48
C ARG A 306 -27.10 -13.19 11.73
N LEU A 307 -26.15 -14.07 12.04
CA LEU A 307 -26.23 -15.47 11.68
C LEU A 307 -26.80 -16.25 12.86
N PHE A 308 -27.94 -16.88 12.65
CA PHE A 308 -28.47 -17.90 13.54
C PHE A 308 -28.18 -19.26 12.94
N ALA A 309 -27.55 -20.14 13.69
CA ALA A 309 -27.54 -21.56 13.35
C ALA A 309 -28.73 -22.20 14.07
N CYS A 310 -29.76 -22.59 13.31
CA CYS A 310 -30.96 -23.21 13.86
C CYS A 310 -30.87 -24.73 13.78
N ILE A 311 -31.25 -25.36 14.89
CA ILE A 311 -31.39 -26.81 15.01
C ILE A 311 -32.82 -27.16 14.60
N LEU A 312 -32.98 -27.93 13.51
CA LEU A 312 -34.23 -28.65 13.30
C LEU A 312 -34.06 -30.03 13.95
N PRO A 313 -34.69 -30.31 15.10
CA PRO A 313 -34.88 -31.70 15.50
C PRO A 313 -35.68 -32.37 14.38
N GLY A 314 -35.19 -33.50 13.88
CA GLY A 314 -35.87 -34.26 12.83
C GLY A 314 -37.29 -34.59 13.26
N LEU A 315 -38.25 -33.81 12.80
CA LEU A 315 -39.67 -34.03 12.93
C LEU A 315 -40.27 -33.80 11.56
N HIS A 316 -40.96 -34.82 11.05
CA HIS A 316 -41.93 -34.68 9.99
C HIS A 316 -42.80 -33.45 10.28
N ILE A 317 -42.65 -32.38 9.48
CA ILE A 317 -43.53 -31.21 9.56
C ILE A 317 -44.62 -31.43 8.51
N PRO A 318 -45.88 -31.72 8.89
CA PRO A 318 -46.99 -31.69 7.95
C PRO A 318 -47.22 -30.23 7.53
N ALA A 319 -47.55 -30.03 6.26
CA ALA A 319 -47.85 -28.72 5.70
C ALA A 319 -48.94 -28.01 6.55
N GLY A 320 -48.63 -26.80 7.03
CA GLY A 320 -49.60 -25.91 7.69
C GLY A 320 -49.29 -25.42 9.12
N SER A 321 -48.08 -25.58 9.63
CA SER A 321 -47.76 -25.23 11.04
C SER A 321 -46.82 -24.02 11.21
N GLU A 322 -47.25 -22.84 10.73
CA GLU A 322 -46.53 -21.57 10.95
C GLU A 322 -46.50 -21.12 12.43
N HIS A 323 -47.41 -21.62 13.28
CA HIS A 323 -47.49 -21.20 14.69
C HIS A 323 -46.48 -21.86 15.64
N LEU A 324 -45.83 -22.97 15.25
CA LEU A 324 -44.79 -23.61 16.07
C LEU A 324 -43.42 -22.91 15.97
N PHE A 325 -43.16 -22.16 14.90
CA PHE A 325 -41.91 -21.45 14.67
C PHE A 325 -41.64 -20.32 15.68
N ARG A 326 -42.67 -19.61 16.15
CA ARG A 326 -42.50 -18.50 17.10
C ARG A 326 -42.13 -18.94 18.52
N LYS A 327 -42.44 -20.18 18.92
CA LYS A 327 -42.23 -20.62 20.31
C LYS A 327 -40.82 -21.17 20.57
N HIS A 328 -40.11 -21.63 19.53
CA HIS A 328 -38.73 -22.16 19.64
C HIS A 328 -37.63 -21.10 19.44
N LEU A 329 -37.96 -19.94 18.87
CA LEU A 329 -37.02 -18.80 18.76
C LEU A 329 -36.66 -18.17 20.11
N ASN A 330 -37.46 -18.39 21.17
CA ASN A 330 -37.20 -17.83 22.50
C ASN A 330 -36.15 -18.62 23.31
N THR A 331 -35.69 -19.78 22.83
CA THR A 331 -34.77 -20.67 23.56
C THR A 331 -33.35 -20.74 22.99
N CYS A 332 -33.07 -20.08 21.86
CA CYS A 332 -31.73 -20.05 21.27
C CYS A 332 -31.27 -18.60 21.05
N SER A 333 -31.01 -17.89 22.14
CA SER A 333 -30.32 -16.59 22.12
C SER A 333 -28.80 -16.80 22.26
N GLY A 334 -28.12 -16.97 21.14
CA GLY A 334 -26.68 -16.72 21.02
C GLY A 334 -26.50 -15.51 20.12
N ILE A 335 -26.15 -14.36 20.71
CA ILE A 335 -25.90 -13.12 19.97
C ILE A 335 -24.48 -13.20 19.39
N ILE A 336 -24.37 -13.15 18.06
CA ILE A 336 -23.16 -12.71 17.34
C ILE A 336 -23.60 -11.61 16.39
#